data_AF-A0A6N4T2T4-F1
#
_entry.id   AF-A0A6N4T2T4-F1
#
_cell.length_a   1.000
_cell.length_b   1.000
_cell.length_c   1.000
_cell.angle_alpha   90.00
_cell.angle_beta   90.00
_cell.angle_gamma   90.00
#
_symmetry.space_group_name_H-M   'P 1'
#
loop_
_entity.id
_entity.type
_entity.pdbx_description
1 polymer ?
#
loop_
_entity_poly.entity_id
_entity_poly.type
_entity_poly.pdbx_seq_one_letter_code
_entity_poly.pdbx_strand_id
1 'polypeptide(L)'
;MTSNTTSNITSNKRIAIILLSILVFAMIVMSFFHGMDVQMDGDDIDGVGGFFGVLFGCGIAVVAVVFALGLTGMVLAGVAILLCVIFAVVLSSLALAMLPLLFPVLLVVGLVALFSRRKTT
;
A
#
# COMPACT_ATOMS: atom_id res chain seq x y z
N MET A 1 -17.20 -8.57 -27.19
CA MET A 1 -18.16 -8.52 -26.06
C MET A 1 -17.51 -9.09 -24.79
N THR A 2 -16.31 -8.61 -24.43
CA THR A 2 -15.45 -9.23 -23.38
C THR A 2 -14.75 -8.21 -22.49
N SER A 3 -14.83 -6.90 -22.76
CA SER A 3 -14.15 -5.86 -21.95
C SER A 3 -14.91 -5.42 -20.70
N ASN A 4 -16.24 -5.67 -20.62
CA ASN A 4 -17.05 -5.22 -19.48
C ASN A 4 -16.91 -6.09 -18.22
N THR A 5 -16.42 -7.33 -18.36
CA THR A 5 -16.31 -8.27 -17.23
C THR A 5 -15.06 -8.00 -16.40
N THR A 6 -13.96 -7.59 -17.04
CA THR A 6 -12.66 -7.36 -16.37
C THR A 6 -12.64 -6.06 -15.54
N SER A 7 -13.40 -5.03 -15.94
CA SER A 7 -13.50 -3.77 -15.18
C SER A 7 -14.31 -3.91 -13.89
N ASN A 8 -15.36 -4.75 -13.89
CA ASN A 8 -16.18 -4.99 -12.71
C ASN A 8 -15.41 -5.73 -11.60
N ILE A 9 -14.57 -6.71 -11.95
CA ILE A 9 -13.82 -7.49 -10.96
C ILE A 9 -12.78 -6.62 -10.23
N THR A 10 -12.10 -5.72 -10.94
CA THR A 10 -11.13 -4.80 -10.34
C THR A 10 -11.82 -3.70 -9.50
N SER A 11 -13.00 -3.23 -9.93
CA SER A 11 -13.84 -2.31 -9.16
C SER A 11 -14.32 -2.94 -7.85
N ASN A 12 -14.83 -4.18 -7.89
CA ASN A 12 -15.32 -4.88 -6.72
C ASN A 12 -14.20 -5.20 -5.72
N LYS A 13 -12.98 -5.53 -6.21
CA LYS A 13 -11.80 -5.70 -5.34
C LYS A 13 -11.40 -4.39 -4.65
N ARG A 14 -11.44 -3.25 -5.36
CA ARG A 14 -11.15 -1.94 -4.78
C ARG A 14 -12.20 -1.56 -3.71
N ILE A 15 -13.47 -1.79 -4.00
CA ILE A 15 -14.57 -1.54 -3.05
C ILE A 15 -14.40 -2.43 -1.80
N ALA A 16 -14.05 -3.70 -1.96
CA ALA A 16 -13.79 -4.60 -0.84
C ALA A 16 -12.61 -4.14 0.03
N ILE A 17 -11.53 -3.66 -0.58
CA ILE A 17 -10.37 -3.12 0.16
C ILE A 17 -10.75 -1.85 0.92
N ILE A 18 -11.54 -0.95 0.31
CA ILE A 18 -12.01 0.27 0.95
C ILE A 18 -12.97 -0.04 2.10
N LEU A 19 -13.89 -0.98 1.92
CA LEU A 19 -14.80 -1.42 2.99
C LEU A 19 -14.03 -2.08 4.14
N LEU A 20 -13.02 -2.90 3.84
CA LEU A 20 -12.16 -3.51 4.85
C LEU A 20 -11.40 -2.45 5.64
N SER A 21 -10.82 -1.44 4.96
CA SER A 21 -10.08 -0.39 5.65
C SER A 21 -10.98 0.46 6.54
N ILE A 22 -12.21 0.75 6.10
CA ILE A 22 -13.23 1.45 6.91
C ILE A 22 -13.62 0.60 8.13
N LEU A 23 -13.81 -0.71 7.95
CA LEU A 23 -14.17 -1.61 9.05
C LEU A 23 -13.06 -1.69 10.11
N VAL A 24 -11.80 -1.84 9.69
CA VAL A 24 -10.65 -1.88 10.60
C VAL A 24 -10.49 -0.55 11.33
N PHE A 25 -10.65 0.57 10.63
CA PHE A 25 -10.63 1.90 11.24
C PHE A 25 -11.75 2.06 12.27
N ALA A 26 -12.98 1.63 11.95
CA ALA A 26 -14.13 1.67 12.86
C ALA A 26 -13.90 0.83 14.12
N MET A 27 -13.28 -0.36 13.99
CA MET A 27 -12.94 -1.22 15.14
C MET A 27 -11.87 -0.61 16.04
N ILE A 28 -10.85 0.02 15.46
CA ILE A 28 -9.81 0.73 16.20
C ILE A 28 -10.44 1.89 16.98
N VAL A 29 -11.24 2.71 16.30
CA VAL A 29 -11.99 3.80 16.92
C VAL A 29 -12.85 3.26 18.07
N MET A 30 -13.73 2.28 17.84
CA MET A 30 -14.56 1.67 18.88
C MET A 30 -13.74 1.17 20.09
N SER A 31 -12.54 0.65 19.86
CA SER A 31 -11.67 0.17 20.95
C SER A 31 -11.08 1.31 21.78
N PHE A 32 -10.77 2.46 21.16
CA PHE A 32 -10.27 3.64 21.88
C PHE A 32 -11.38 4.41 22.61
N PHE A 33 -12.63 4.33 22.13
CA PHE A 33 -13.77 5.02 22.74
C PHE A 33 -14.47 4.21 23.85
N HIS A 34 -14.12 2.92 24.04
CA HIS A 34 -14.59 2.16 25.21
C HIS A 34 -13.90 2.66 26.49
N GLY A 35 -14.52 3.61 27.18
CA GLY A 35 -14.11 4.08 28.51
C GLY A 35 -13.71 5.55 28.64
N MET A 36 -13.98 6.39 27.63
CA MET A 36 -13.84 7.85 27.81
C MET A 36 -15.10 8.41 28.49
N ASP A 37 -15.13 8.37 29.82
CA ASP A 37 -15.91 9.34 30.59
C ASP A 37 -15.20 10.70 30.45
N VAL A 38 -15.87 11.63 29.76
CA VAL A 38 -15.32 12.96 29.50
C VAL A 38 -15.49 13.80 30.78
N GLN A 39 -14.58 13.63 31.73
CA GLN A 39 -14.53 14.44 32.95
C GLN A 39 -13.78 15.76 32.69
N MET A 40 -14.48 16.88 32.79
CA MET A 40 -13.88 18.22 32.82
C MET A 40 -14.07 18.79 34.23
N ASP A 41 -12.96 18.94 34.97
CA ASP A 41 -12.89 19.55 36.31
C ASP A 41 -13.61 18.79 37.44
N GLY A 42 -13.70 17.46 37.35
CA GLY A 42 -14.25 16.60 38.41
C GLY A 42 -15.77 16.63 38.55
N ASP A 43 -16.46 17.35 37.67
CA ASP A 43 -17.92 17.36 37.56
C ASP A 43 -18.32 16.73 36.22
N ASP A 44 -19.30 15.82 36.25
CA ASP A 44 -19.82 15.18 35.04
C ASP A 44 -20.60 16.24 34.25
N ILE A 45 -20.02 16.79 33.18
CA ILE A 45 -20.70 17.75 32.30
C ILE A 45 -21.74 17.00 31.47
N ASP A 46 -22.89 16.75 32.08
CA ASP A 46 -24.05 16.18 31.42
C ASP A 46 -24.90 17.34 30.86
N GLY A 47 -24.81 17.57 29.54
CA GLY A 47 -25.58 18.62 28.85
C GLY A 47 -24.96 19.19 27.57
N VAL A 48 -25.51 20.33 27.10
CA VAL A 48 -25.12 21.02 25.86
C VAL A 48 -23.61 21.33 25.79
N GLY A 49 -22.99 21.65 26.94
CA GLY A 49 -21.53 21.91 27.02
C GLY A 49 -20.68 20.67 26.69
N GLY A 50 -21.09 19.49 27.19
CA GLY A 50 -20.43 18.22 26.88
C GLY A 50 -20.59 17.85 25.40
N PHE A 51 -21.77 18.07 24.82
CA PHE A 51 -22.01 17.84 23.39
C PHE A 51 -21.12 18.71 22.50
N PHE A 52 -20.97 20.01 22.81
CA PHE A 52 -20.06 20.89 22.06
C PHE A 52 -18.58 20.51 22.26
N GLY A 53 -18.19 20.09 23.47
CA GLY A 53 -16.83 19.59 23.74
C GLY A 53 -16.50 18.33 22.96
N VAL A 54 -17.42 17.36 22.91
CA VAL A 54 -17.27 16.13 22.12
C VAL A 54 -17.24 16.44 20.62
N LEU A 55 -18.08 17.35 20.13
CA LEU A 55 -18.10 17.74 18.72
C LEU A 55 -16.78 18.40 18.29
N PHE A 56 -16.25 19.30 19.12
CA PHE A 56 -14.98 19.97 18.86
C PHE A 56 -13.79 18.99 18.98
N GLY A 57 -13.81 18.12 20.00
CA GLY A 57 -12.83 17.05 20.17
C GLY A 57 -12.81 16.07 19.00
N CYS A 58 -13.99 15.71 18.48
CA CYS A 58 -14.13 14.87 17.30
C CYS A 58 -13.57 15.58 16.05
N GLY A 59 -13.84 16.88 15.88
CA GLY A 59 -13.26 17.69 14.82
C GLY A 59 -11.73 17.69 14.85
N ILE A 60 -11.13 17.93 16.02
CA ILE A 60 -9.67 17.90 16.21
C ILE A 60 -9.12 16.50 15.96
N ALA A 61 -9.80 15.45 16.43
CA ALA A 61 -9.39 14.06 16.23
C ALA A 61 -9.36 13.68 14.75
N VAL A 62 -10.38 14.06 13.98
CA VAL A 62 -10.42 13.81 12.52
C VAL A 62 -9.25 14.50 11.83
N VAL A 63 -8.99 15.77 12.15
CA VAL A 63 -7.85 16.51 11.56
C VAL A 63 -6.52 15.85 11.93
N ALA A 64 -6.34 15.45 13.19
CA ALA A 64 -5.14 14.77 13.66
C ALA A 64 -4.92 13.42 12.94
N VAL A 65 -5.98 12.63 12.74
CA VAL A 65 -5.93 11.35 12.04
C VAL A 65 -5.58 11.54 10.57
N VAL A 66 -6.20 12.49 9.87
CA VAL A 66 -5.89 12.78 8.47
C VAL A 66 -4.44 13.22 8.31
N PHE A 67 -3.95 14.05 9.22
CA PHE A 67 -2.55 14.49 9.22
C PHE A 67 -1.59 13.32 9.49
N ALA A 68 -1.88 12.50 10.50
CA ALA A 68 -1.06 11.33 10.84
C ALA A 68 -1.01 10.32 9.70
N LEU A 69 -2.15 10.02 9.06
CA LEU A 69 -2.24 9.15 7.89
C LEU A 69 -1.49 9.72 6.68
N GLY A 70 -1.56 11.03 6.46
CA GLY A 70 -0.81 11.69 5.40
C GLY A 70 0.70 11.54 5.58
N LEU A 71 1.20 11.81 6.78
CA LEU A 71 2.62 11.67 7.10
C LEU A 71 3.11 10.23 7.04
N THR A 72 2.41 9.30 7.70
CA THR A 72 2.78 7.88 7.66
C THR A 72 2.67 7.31 6.26
N GLY A 73 1.66 7.72 5.48
CA GLY A 73 1.51 7.34 4.08
C GLY A 73 2.68 7.80 3.20
N MET A 74 3.15 9.04 3.36
CA MET A 74 4.34 9.54 2.64
C MET A 74 5.60 8.76 2.99
N VAL A 75 5.82 8.47 4.27
CA VAL A 75 6.99 7.69 4.71
C VAL A 75 6.95 6.27 4.13
N LEU A 76 5.79 5.61 4.20
CA LEU A 76 5.64 4.24 3.69
C LEU A 76 5.83 4.21 2.16
N ALA A 77 5.33 5.21 1.44
CA ALA A 77 5.58 5.36 0.00
C ALA A 77 7.06 5.55 -0.32
N GLY A 78 7.77 6.40 0.43
CA GLY A 78 9.21 6.60 0.28
C GLY A 78 10.01 5.32 0.52
N VAL A 79 9.70 4.59 1.59
CA VAL A 79 10.33 3.30 1.91
C VAL A 79 10.05 2.27 0.82
N ALA A 80 8.82 2.19 0.31
CA ALA A 80 8.45 1.24 -0.74
C ALA A 80 9.26 1.46 -2.03
N ILE A 81 9.46 2.72 -2.44
CA ILE A 81 10.27 3.06 -3.62
C ILE A 81 11.73 2.67 -3.39
N LEU A 82 12.29 3.04 -2.22
CA LEU A 82 13.67 2.70 -1.87
C LEU A 82 13.90 1.19 -1.89
N LEU A 83 12.97 0.41 -1.32
CA LEU A 83 13.04 -1.05 -1.30
C LEU A 83 12.97 -1.64 -2.71
N CYS A 84 12.11 -1.07 -3.57
CA CYS A 84 12.00 -1.48 -4.97
C CYS A 84 13.31 -1.27 -5.74
N VAL A 85 13.97 -0.11 -5.55
CA VAL A 85 15.25 0.19 -6.19
C VAL A 85 16.33 -0.77 -5.71
N ILE A 86 16.45 -0.99 -4.40
CA ILE A 86 17.43 -1.94 -3.84
C ILE A 86 17.20 -3.33 -4.42
N PHE A 87 15.94 -3.79 -4.45
CA PHE A 87 15.61 -5.10 -4.99
C PHE A 87 15.96 -5.23 -6.48
N ALA A 88 15.68 -4.19 -7.28
CA ALA A 88 16.06 -4.14 -8.68
C ALA A 88 17.59 -4.20 -8.88
N VAL A 89 18.36 -3.48 -8.06
CA VAL A 89 19.82 -3.48 -8.11
C VAL A 89 20.39 -4.85 -7.71
N VAL A 90 19.87 -5.47 -6.65
CA VAL A 90 20.29 -6.80 -6.20
C VAL A 90 20.03 -7.85 -7.26
N LEU A 91 18.82 -7.87 -7.85
CA LEU A 91 18.49 -8.78 -8.94
C LEU A 91 19.37 -8.56 -10.16
N SER A 92 19.63 -7.29 -10.52
CA SER A 92 20.49 -6.95 -11.65
C SER A 92 21.93 -7.39 -11.40
N SER A 93 22.45 -7.17 -10.20
CA SER A 93 23.79 -7.61 -9.80
C SER A 93 23.91 -9.14 -9.85
N LEU A 94 22.89 -9.87 -9.41
CA LEU A 94 22.84 -11.32 -9.51
C LEU A 94 22.81 -11.80 -10.97
N ALA A 95 22.04 -11.13 -11.83
CA ALA A 95 22.01 -11.42 -13.26
C ALA A 95 23.38 -11.17 -13.92
N LEU A 96 24.06 -10.07 -13.58
CA LEU A 96 25.42 -9.79 -14.06
C LEU A 96 26.45 -10.80 -13.52
N ALA A 97 26.30 -11.27 -12.29
CA ALA A 97 27.17 -12.30 -11.72
C ALA A 97 27.00 -13.66 -12.41
N MET A 98 25.81 -13.97 -12.92
CA MET A 98 25.54 -15.16 -13.74
C MET A 98 25.95 -14.98 -15.21
N LEU A 99 26.15 -13.74 -15.67
CA LEU A 99 26.55 -13.41 -17.04
C LEU A 99 27.86 -14.09 -17.50
N PRO A 100 28.97 -14.14 -16.74
CA PRO A 100 30.19 -14.84 -17.19
C PRO A 100 29.99 -16.35 -17.41
N LEU A 101 29.00 -16.97 -16.75
CA LEU A 101 28.64 -18.38 -16.96
C LEU A 101 27.65 -18.56 -18.12
N LEU A 102 26.71 -17.62 -18.27
CA LEU A 102 25.69 -17.66 -19.30
C LEU A 102 26.20 -17.20 -20.67
N PHE A 103 27.18 -16.29 -20.72
CA PHE A 103 27.78 -15.73 -21.93
C PHE A 103 28.41 -16.79 -22.86
N PRO A 104 29.26 -17.73 -22.40
CA PRO A 104 29.79 -18.77 -23.27
C PRO A 104 28.68 -19.70 -23.81
N VAL A 105 27.66 -20.00 -22.98
CA VAL A 105 26.51 -20.82 -23.40
C VAL A 105 25.65 -20.08 -24.43
N LEU A 106 25.36 -18.79 -24.20
CA LEU A 106 24.62 -17.94 -25.14
C LEU A 106 25.38 -17.78 -26.46
N LEU A 107 26.70 -17.72 -26.43
CA LEU A 107 27.54 -17.60 -27.63
C LEU A 107 27.42 -18.87 -28.50
N VAL A 108 27.49 -20.05 -27.89
CA VAL A 108 27.29 -21.33 -28.60
C VAL A 108 25.88 -21.45 -29.17
N VAL A 109 24.85 -21.18 -28.36
CA VAL A 109 23.45 -21.24 -28.82
C VAL A 109 23.17 -20.19 -29.90
N GLY A 110 23.71 -18.98 -29.76
CA GLY A 110 23.61 -17.90 -30.74
C GLY A 110 24.28 -18.26 -32.07
N LEU A 111 25.46 -18.86 -32.05
CA LEU A 111 26.13 -19.40 -33.24
C LEU A 111 25.28 -20.48 -33.91
N VAL A 112 24.78 -21.45 -33.15
CA VAL A 112 23.93 -22.52 -33.69
C VAL A 112 22.66 -21.94 -34.32
N ALA A 113 21.98 -21.00 -33.65
CA ALA A 113 20.78 -20.36 -34.18
C ALA A 113 21.07 -19.51 -35.43
N LEU A 114 22.19 -18.79 -35.45
CA LEU A 114 22.61 -17.97 -36.59
C LEU A 114 22.97 -18.84 -37.81
N PHE A 115 23.65 -19.96 -37.61
CA PHE A 115 23.97 -20.89 -38.69
C PHE A 115 22.78 -21.74 -39.12
N SER A 116 21.86 -22.08 -38.20
CA SER A 116 20.64 -22.81 -38.53
C SER A 116 19.66 -21.98 -39.36
N ARG A 117 19.67 -20.64 -39.22
CA ARG A 117 18.90 -19.73 -40.09
C ARG A 117 19.46 -19.60 -41.51
N ARG A 118 20.75 -19.90 -41.74
CA ARG A 118 21.35 -19.84 -43.09
C ARG A 118 21.08 -21.08 -43.95
N LYS A 119 20.56 -22.16 -43.39
CA LYS A 119 20.25 -23.41 -44.12
C LYS A 119 18.86 -23.43 -44.77
N THR A 120 18.04 -22.41 -44.55
CA THR A 120 16.65 -22.33 -45.06
C THR A 120 16.49 -21.30 -46.21
N THR A 121 17.57 -21.02 -46.96
CA THR A 121 17.53 -20.33 -48.26
C THR A 121 18.12 -21.29 -49.28
#